data_AF-N9VAE8-F1
#
_entry.id   AF-N9VAE8-F1
#
_cell.length_a   1.000
_cell.length_b   1.000
_cell.length_c   1.000
_cell.angle_alpha   90.00
_cell.angle_beta   90.00
_cell.angle_gamma   90.00
#
_symmetry.space_group_name_H-M   'P 1'
#
loop_
_entity.id
_entity.type
_entity.pdbx_description
1 polymer ?
#
loop_
_entity_poly.entity_id
_entity_poly.type
_entity_poly.pdbx_seq_one_letter_code
_entity_poly.pdbx_strand_id
1 'polypeptide(L)'
;MPNYLNYIKYRAFFKTKSLDNAKSNSAKASGWIDFFIDKTLKFPFVEYWYINFDYVELDLLTTKSWFEVKNGRYKTNFMARKSLFDNLNLLQKPRKCLNDNELYRLNMIELSKLNYWFNTRYTSTLKNIISILKGNNAGGSFKNPNSAEIYITNLNEINNVYKNNLIMFLDEITYKTNNINLNNYSIFNLNHNNTYNDMDQFIEFLDNNTILKSYKLLLDFTKLTTYNKKENIVQYKNRKINFESQSSFILEKIKSNKFDIKTIDKAISKERAKLANKSIIVFEEINKYSYEKAHILDVKFIRSKLQEIALSLRNKLSSITNEEIQENYKYKEILNSISDVENILNLPTQIHDWFDKNYFTYNKKGQYVKLESEIDIDLDIEELKCSLIQKSKLSPRRIYYILQRNLKRNNDV
;
A
#
# COMPACT_ATOMS: atom_id res chain seq x y z
N MET A 1 0.83 14.25 -14.51
CA MET A 1 0.23 12.98 -14.01
C MET A 1 -0.15 13.16 -12.55
N PRO A 2 -1.43 13.03 -12.18
CA PRO A 2 -1.82 12.81 -10.80
C PRO A 2 -1.50 11.35 -10.45
N ASN A 3 -0.64 11.13 -9.45
CA ASN A 3 -0.41 9.79 -8.90
C ASN A 3 -1.59 9.40 -8.01
N TYR A 4 -2.67 8.88 -8.62
CA TYR A 4 -3.69 8.13 -7.90
C TYR A 4 -3.13 6.77 -7.48
N LEU A 5 -2.36 6.80 -6.39
CA LEU A 5 -1.94 5.61 -5.67
C LEU A 5 -3.19 5.04 -4.99
N ASN A 6 -3.73 3.93 -5.53
CA ASN A 6 -4.92 3.28 -4.96
C ASN A 6 -4.54 2.47 -3.70
N TYR A 7 -4.03 3.17 -2.69
CA TYR A 7 -3.79 2.62 -1.37
C TYR A 7 -5.10 2.60 -0.59
N ILE A 8 -5.36 1.49 0.10
CA ILE A 8 -6.43 1.41 1.09
C ILE A 8 -5.81 1.68 2.45
N LYS A 9 -6.34 2.70 3.14
CA LYS A 9 -5.96 3.08 4.50
C LYS A 9 -6.68 2.18 5.50
N TYR A 10 -5.90 1.51 6.35
CA TYR A 10 -6.37 0.70 7.48
C TYR A 10 -5.84 1.26 8.79
N ARG A 11 -6.68 1.39 9.83
CA ARG A 11 -6.28 1.98 11.12
C ARG A 11 -6.24 0.94 12.24
N ALA A 12 -5.08 0.84 12.90
CA ALA A 12 -4.92 0.10 14.14
C ALA A 12 -4.73 1.07 15.32
N PHE A 13 -5.67 1.09 16.26
CA PHE A 13 -5.46 1.74 17.56
C PHE A 13 -4.56 0.84 18.42
N PHE A 14 -3.60 1.43 19.12
CA PHE A 14 -2.63 0.70 19.93
C PHE A 14 -2.47 1.26 21.33
N LYS A 15 -2.07 0.39 22.25
CA LYS A 15 -1.60 0.75 23.59
C LYS A 15 -0.34 -0.04 23.93
N THR A 16 0.47 0.51 24.83
CA THR A 16 1.52 -0.27 25.48
C THR A 16 0.94 -1.04 26.66
N LYS A 17 1.41 -2.27 26.89
CA LYS A 17 0.97 -3.11 28.03
C LYS A 17 1.24 -2.47 29.41
N SER A 18 2.19 -1.54 29.48
CA SER A 18 2.49 -0.72 30.65
C SER A 18 1.43 0.34 30.95
N LEU A 19 0.61 0.75 29.97
CA LEU A 19 -0.42 1.77 30.15
C LEU A 19 -1.61 1.25 30.97
N ASP A 20 -2.01 -0.01 30.77
CA ASP A 20 -3.12 -0.64 31.51
C ASP A 20 -2.72 -1.14 32.91
N ASN A 21 -1.42 -1.07 33.24
CA ASN A 21 -0.91 -1.43 34.56
C ASN A 21 -0.44 -0.16 35.30
N ALA A 22 -1.30 0.38 36.15
CA ALA A 22 -1.01 1.56 36.97
C ALA A 22 0.25 1.42 37.86
N LYS A 23 0.67 0.19 38.19
CA LYS A 23 1.91 -0.10 38.94
C LYS A 23 3.15 -0.21 38.05
N SER A 24 3.03 -0.08 36.73
CA SER A 24 4.17 -0.17 35.81
C SER A 24 4.96 1.14 35.79
N ASN A 25 6.25 1.01 36.10
CA ASN A 25 7.27 2.05 35.95
C ASN A 25 7.91 2.08 34.55
N SER A 26 7.39 1.32 33.58
CA SER A 26 7.94 1.25 32.22
C SER A 26 7.24 2.23 31.27
N ALA A 27 7.94 2.73 30.25
CA ALA A 27 7.42 3.71 29.29
C ALA A 27 6.03 3.33 28.77
N LYS A 28 5.12 4.31 28.72
CA LYS A 28 3.71 4.13 28.39
C LYS A 28 3.37 4.88 27.11
N ALA A 29 2.53 4.33 26.25
CA ALA A 29 2.04 5.06 25.07
C ALA A 29 0.69 4.53 24.56
N SER A 30 -0.06 5.40 23.89
CA SER A 30 -1.23 5.02 23.10
C SER A 30 -1.44 5.95 21.91
N GLY A 31 -2.17 5.46 20.93
CA GLY A 31 -2.56 6.23 19.76
C GLY A 31 -3.07 5.33 18.65
N TRP A 32 -2.78 5.69 17.39
CA TRP A 32 -3.15 4.91 16.22
C TRP A 32 -2.04 4.86 15.17
N ILE A 33 -2.07 3.81 14.35
CA ILE A 33 -1.20 3.64 13.17
C ILE A 33 -2.11 3.46 11.95
N ASP A 34 -1.93 4.31 10.94
CA ASP A 34 -2.55 4.15 9.62
C ASP A 34 -1.59 3.38 8.71
N PHE A 35 -2.08 2.28 8.13
CA PHE A 35 -1.38 1.44 7.17
C PHE A 35 -1.90 1.74 5.76
N PHE A 36 -1.01 2.16 4.86
CA PHE A 36 -1.32 2.39 3.46
C PHE A 36 -0.97 1.13 2.66
N ILE A 37 -2.01 0.32 2.41
CA ILE A 37 -1.86 -0.99 1.78
C ILE A 37 -2.17 -0.89 0.29
N ASP A 38 -1.21 -1.27 -0.55
CA ASP A 38 -1.44 -1.38 -1.99
C ASP A 38 -2.29 -2.62 -2.28
N LYS A 39 -3.53 -2.41 -2.73
CA LYS A 39 -4.41 -3.48 -3.23
C LYS A 39 -4.56 -3.50 -4.75
N THR A 40 -3.87 -2.63 -5.50
CA THR A 40 -3.81 -2.76 -6.97
C THR A 40 -3.09 -4.04 -7.38
N LEU A 41 -2.29 -4.57 -6.47
CA LEU A 41 -1.45 -5.72 -6.66
C LEU A 41 -2.08 -6.95 -6.02
N LYS A 42 -2.04 -8.05 -6.78
CA LYS A 42 -2.55 -9.37 -6.38
C LYS A 42 -1.88 -9.94 -5.11
N PHE A 43 -0.78 -9.33 -4.66
CA PHE A 43 -0.17 -9.56 -3.35
C PHE A 43 -0.09 -8.21 -2.61
N PRO A 44 -0.91 -8.00 -1.57
CA PRO A 44 -0.99 -6.72 -0.86
C PRO A 44 0.21 -6.55 0.07
N PHE A 45 0.71 -5.33 0.20
CA PHE A 45 1.76 -5.03 1.18
C PHE A 45 1.59 -3.62 1.73
N VAL A 46 2.19 -3.36 2.89
CA VAL A 46 2.25 -2.02 3.48
C VAL A 46 3.37 -1.26 2.75
N GLU A 47 3.03 -0.28 1.91
CA GLU A 47 4.02 0.61 1.28
C GLU A 47 4.58 1.58 2.33
N TYR A 48 3.69 2.10 3.16
CA TYR A 48 3.97 3.11 4.17
C TYR A 48 3.00 2.95 5.34
N TRP A 49 3.44 3.39 6.53
CA TRP A 49 2.60 3.52 7.70
C TRP A 49 2.86 4.87 8.37
N TYR A 50 1.80 5.51 8.86
CA TYR A 50 1.86 6.74 9.64
C TYR A 50 1.48 6.42 11.09
N ILE A 51 2.17 6.98 12.08
CA ILE A 51 1.82 6.82 13.50
C ILE A 51 1.45 8.17 14.14
N ASN A 52 0.36 8.18 14.89
CA ASN A 52 0.02 9.27 15.81
C ASN A 52 0.03 8.73 17.24
N PHE A 53 0.73 9.42 18.13
CA PHE A 53 0.61 9.21 19.56
C PHE A 53 -0.32 10.26 20.15
N ASP A 54 -1.31 9.80 20.91
CA ASP A 54 -2.21 10.63 21.71
C ASP A 54 -1.68 10.77 23.15
N TYR A 55 -0.82 9.84 23.58
CA TYR A 55 -0.21 9.81 24.90
C TYR A 55 1.16 9.14 24.86
N VAL A 56 2.16 9.72 25.55
CA VAL A 56 3.49 9.13 25.76
C VAL A 56 4.06 9.53 27.13
N GLU A 57 4.51 8.52 27.88
CA GLU A 57 5.54 8.63 28.92
C GLU A 57 6.80 7.91 28.41
N LEU A 58 7.88 8.66 28.15
CA LEU A 58 9.18 8.10 27.79
C LEU A 58 9.92 7.64 29.05
N ASP A 59 10.63 6.51 29.00
CA ASP A 59 11.74 6.31 29.95
C ASP A 59 12.90 7.19 29.48
N LEU A 60 13.53 7.97 30.35
CA LEU A 60 14.76 8.72 30.06
C LEU A 60 16.02 7.85 30.19
N LEU A 61 15.94 6.73 30.92
CA LEU A 61 17.05 5.81 31.11
C LEU A 61 17.23 4.89 29.90
N THR A 62 18.43 4.36 29.72
CA THR A 62 18.78 3.46 28.61
C THR A 62 19.82 2.43 29.05
N THR A 63 19.72 1.22 28.52
CA THR A 63 20.63 0.10 28.83
C THR A 63 22.10 0.49 28.59
N LYS A 64 22.98 0.29 29.58
CA LYS A 64 24.41 0.71 29.51
C LYS A 64 25.13 0.26 28.23
N SER A 65 24.89 -0.97 27.78
CA SER A 65 25.51 -1.53 26.57
C SER A 65 25.20 -0.77 25.26
N TRP A 66 24.16 0.07 25.23
CA TRP A 66 23.91 0.95 24.08
C TRP A 66 24.90 2.12 23.99
N PHE A 67 25.49 2.54 25.11
CA PHE A 67 26.52 3.59 25.19
C PHE A 67 27.94 3.04 24.91
N GLU A 68 28.17 1.76 25.22
CA GLU A 68 29.51 1.14 25.24
C GLU A 68 30.00 0.65 23.86
N VAL A 69 29.09 0.28 22.94
CA VAL A 69 29.45 -0.39 21.69
C VAL A 69 29.78 0.59 20.56
N LYS A 70 31.09 0.76 20.28
CA LYS A 70 31.56 1.63 19.18
C LYS A 70 31.20 1.13 17.77
N ASN A 71 31.17 -0.18 17.53
CA ASN A 71 30.92 -0.78 16.21
C ASN A 71 29.82 -1.86 16.28
N GLY A 72 28.70 -1.64 15.57
CA GLY A 72 27.66 -2.67 15.39
C GLY A 72 26.22 -2.21 15.60
N ARG A 73 25.30 -3.07 15.15
CA ARG A 73 23.83 -2.97 15.03
C ARG A 73 23.08 -2.13 16.08
N TYR A 74 23.54 -2.06 17.33
CA TYR A 74 22.91 -1.32 18.43
C TYR A 74 22.92 0.20 18.23
N LYS A 75 23.84 0.73 17.42
CA LYS A 75 23.84 2.16 17.06
C LYS A 75 22.54 2.63 16.42
N THR A 76 21.75 1.80 15.73
CA THR A 76 20.55 2.30 15.04
C THR A 76 19.46 2.73 16.03
N ASN A 77 19.08 1.89 16.98
CA ASN A 77 18.08 2.24 17.99
C ASN A 77 18.60 3.32 18.96
N PHE A 78 19.88 3.26 19.36
CA PHE A 78 20.49 4.30 20.21
C PHE A 78 20.53 5.67 19.53
N MET A 79 21.01 5.77 18.28
CA MET A 79 21.09 7.02 17.53
C MET A 79 19.72 7.54 17.13
N ALA A 80 18.77 6.66 16.78
CA ALA A 80 17.39 7.06 16.53
C ALA A 80 16.77 7.67 17.80
N ARG A 81 16.91 7.00 18.95
CA ARG A 81 16.43 7.53 20.24
C ARG A 81 17.16 8.80 20.65
N LYS A 82 18.47 8.93 20.38
CA LYS A 82 19.21 10.19 20.58
C LYS A 82 18.62 11.30 19.71
N SER A 83 18.39 11.07 18.42
CA SER A 83 17.79 12.05 17.52
C SER A 83 16.38 12.49 17.94
N LEU A 84 15.57 11.58 18.49
CA LEU A 84 14.29 11.94 19.10
C LEU A 84 14.48 12.80 20.36
N PHE A 85 15.41 12.44 21.23
CA PHE A 85 15.69 13.16 22.47
C PHE A 85 16.23 14.57 22.21
N ASP A 86 17.19 14.71 21.27
CA ASP A 86 17.70 16.00 20.80
C ASP A 86 16.55 16.87 20.24
N ASN A 87 15.60 16.28 19.49
CA ASN A 87 14.41 16.96 18.95
C ASN A 87 13.40 17.39 20.04
N LEU A 88 13.39 16.72 21.18
CA LEU A 88 12.55 17.02 22.34
C LEU A 88 13.25 17.88 23.41
N ASN A 89 14.54 18.23 23.22
CA ASN A 89 15.40 18.85 24.25
C ASN A 89 15.54 17.99 25.53
N LEU A 90 15.52 16.66 25.40
CA LEU A 90 15.66 15.70 26.50
C LEU A 90 17.05 15.04 26.49
N LEU A 91 17.50 14.55 27.64
CA LEU A 91 18.78 13.83 27.77
C LEU A 91 18.56 12.35 28.08
N GLN A 92 19.22 11.50 27.31
CA GLN A 92 19.20 10.05 27.47
C GLN A 92 20.30 9.63 28.47
N LYS A 93 19.91 8.97 29.56
CA LYS A 93 20.82 8.67 30.69
C LYS A 93 21.13 7.17 30.78
N PRO A 94 22.32 6.74 31.22
CA PRO A 94 22.59 5.33 31.49
C PRO A 94 21.79 4.85 32.72
N ARG A 95 21.09 3.72 32.57
CA ARG A 95 20.35 3.06 33.66
C ARG A 95 21.32 2.51 34.71
N LYS A 96 21.05 2.62 36.02
CA LYS A 96 22.00 2.16 37.07
C LYS A 96 21.95 0.63 37.23
N CYS A 97 20.76 0.06 37.39
CA CYS A 97 20.44 -1.38 37.42
C CYS A 97 19.36 -1.74 36.38
N LEU A 98 19.04 -3.03 36.15
CA LEU A 98 18.10 -3.43 35.09
C LEU A 98 16.67 -2.88 35.25
N ASN A 99 16.22 -2.65 36.49
CA ASN A 99 14.83 -2.32 36.83
C ASN A 99 14.57 -0.82 37.02
N ASP A 100 15.59 0.04 36.95
CA ASP A 100 15.38 1.48 37.07
C ASP A 100 14.68 2.03 35.82
N ASN A 101 13.76 2.96 36.03
CA ASN A 101 13.13 3.75 34.97
C ASN A 101 12.97 5.18 35.48
N GLU A 102 13.08 6.16 34.58
CA GLU A 102 12.83 7.57 34.87
C GLU A 102 11.79 8.07 33.87
N LEU A 103 10.50 8.00 34.23
CA LEU A 103 9.42 8.32 33.31
C LEU A 103 9.20 9.83 33.19
N TYR A 104 9.21 10.31 31.94
CA TYR A 104 8.90 11.68 31.56
C TYR A 104 7.67 11.70 30.66
N ARG A 105 6.58 12.31 31.14
CA ARG A 105 5.33 12.47 30.38
C ARG A 105 5.44 13.65 29.43
N LEU A 106 5.21 13.40 28.15
CA LEU A 106 5.23 14.45 27.13
C LEU A 106 3.99 15.34 27.22
N ASN A 107 4.20 16.64 27.05
CA ASN A 107 3.13 17.62 26.84
C ASN A 107 2.70 17.66 25.35
N MET A 108 1.66 18.43 25.02
CA MET A 108 1.10 18.48 23.65
C MET A 108 2.11 18.98 22.59
N ILE A 109 3.00 19.91 22.93
CA ILE A 109 4.03 20.42 22.01
C ILE A 109 5.09 19.35 21.74
N GLU A 110 5.47 18.60 22.79
CA GLU A 110 6.41 17.49 22.70
C GLU A 110 5.82 16.28 21.96
N LEU A 111 4.54 15.97 22.17
CA LEU A 111 3.81 14.94 21.42
C LEU A 111 3.77 15.29 19.93
N SER A 112 3.47 16.54 19.57
CA SER A 112 3.52 17.01 18.18
C SER A 112 4.91 16.83 17.56
N LYS A 113 5.97 17.23 18.28
CA LYS A 113 7.36 17.01 17.87
C LYS A 113 7.72 15.52 17.72
N LEU A 114 7.21 14.65 18.59
CA LEU A 114 7.43 13.20 18.54
C LEU A 114 6.70 12.57 17.35
N ASN A 115 5.43 12.94 17.11
CA ASN A 115 4.64 12.48 15.96
C ASN A 115 5.31 12.91 14.65
N TYR A 116 5.74 14.17 14.54
CA TYR A 116 6.53 14.65 13.40
C TYR A 116 7.80 13.83 13.20
N TRP A 117 8.57 13.58 14.26
CA TRP A 117 9.84 12.85 14.19
C TRP A 117 9.65 11.40 13.73
N PHE A 118 8.65 10.67 14.25
CA PHE A 118 8.39 9.30 13.82
C PHE A 118 7.98 9.21 12.35
N ASN A 119 7.19 10.16 11.84
CA ASN A 119 6.72 10.10 10.46
C ASN A 119 7.73 10.65 9.42
N THR A 120 8.80 11.32 9.85
CA THR A 120 9.79 11.95 8.94
C THR A 120 11.23 11.45 9.08
N ARG A 121 11.63 10.90 10.24
CA ARG A 121 13.03 10.50 10.53
C ARG A 121 13.20 9.04 10.95
N TYR A 122 12.15 8.35 11.35
CA TYR A 122 12.23 6.96 11.80
C TYR A 122 12.18 5.97 10.62
N THR A 123 13.15 5.06 10.56
CA THR A 123 13.34 4.11 9.44
C THR A 123 13.36 2.63 9.88
N SER A 124 13.13 2.37 11.17
CA SER A 124 13.14 1.02 11.74
C SER A 124 11.76 0.34 11.66
N THR A 125 11.58 -0.79 12.33
CA THR A 125 10.32 -1.56 12.33
C THR A 125 9.30 -1.03 13.34
N LEU A 126 8.02 -1.33 13.18
CA LEU A 126 6.96 -0.97 14.13
C LEU A 126 7.25 -1.56 15.51
N LYS A 127 7.71 -2.82 15.58
CA LYS A 127 8.16 -3.43 16.83
C LYS A 127 9.25 -2.61 17.54
N ASN A 128 10.16 -1.97 16.81
CA ASN A 128 11.26 -1.21 17.40
C ASN A 128 10.83 0.15 17.99
N ILE A 129 9.59 0.60 17.77
CA ILE A 129 9.07 1.85 18.32
C ILE A 129 9.19 1.83 19.85
N ILE A 130 8.81 0.73 20.50
CA ILE A 130 8.92 0.61 21.96
C ILE A 130 10.37 0.65 22.46
N SER A 131 11.34 0.19 21.65
CA SER A 131 12.77 0.31 21.97
C SER A 131 13.20 1.77 22.05
N ILE A 132 12.64 2.63 21.20
CA ILE A 132 12.87 4.08 21.22
C ILE A 132 12.20 4.72 22.45
N LEU A 133 11.02 4.26 22.87
CA LEU A 133 10.33 4.83 24.04
C LEU A 133 10.96 4.38 25.38
N LYS A 134 11.43 3.13 25.48
CA LYS A 134 11.93 2.50 26.73
C LYS A 134 13.45 2.50 26.93
N GLY A 135 14.26 2.75 25.89
CA GLY A 135 15.73 2.68 26.01
C GLY A 135 16.29 1.26 26.24
N ASN A 136 15.54 0.23 25.86
CA ASN A 136 16.00 -1.17 25.85
C ASN A 136 15.47 -1.88 24.60
N ASN A 137 15.84 -3.14 24.39
CA ASN A 137 15.34 -3.89 23.24
C ASN A 137 13.89 -4.34 23.48
N ALA A 138 13.02 -4.13 22.48
CA ALA A 138 11.62 -4.54 22.50
C ALA A 138 11.40 -6.01 22.90
N GLY A 139 10.47 -6.22 23.82
CA GLY A 139 9.97 -7.53 24.22
C GLY A 139 9.12 -8.23 23.15
N GLY A 140 8.60 -9.41 23.51
CA GLY A 140 7.68 -10.19 22.67
C GLY A 140 8.35 -11.00 21.56
N SER A 141 7.82 -12.18 21.29
CA SER A 141 8.19 -13.06 20.17
C SER A 141 7.15 -14.19 20.04
N PHE A 142 7.25 -15.03 18.99
CA PHE A 142 6.49 -16.29 18.92
C PHE A 142 6.63 -17.16 20.17
N LYS A 143 7.80 -17.14 20.83
CA LYS A 143 8.06 -17.91 22.06
C LYS A 143 7.31 -17.37 23.27
N ASN A 144 6.93 -16.09 23.27
CA ASN A 144 6.24 -15.45 24.37
C ASN A 144 5.45 -14.22 23.86
N PRO A 145 4.27 -14.43 23.26
CA PRO A 145 3.45 -13.34 22.73
C PRO A 145 2.83 -12.48 23.84
N ASN A 146 2.72 -13.03 25.05
CA ASN A 146 2.26 -12.29 26.23
C ASN A 146 3.29 -11.28 26.75
N SER A 147 4.53 -11.32 26.24
CA SER A 147 5.56 -10.30 26.46
C SER A 147 5.62 -9.24 25.34
N ALA A 148 4.69 -9.25 24.38
CA ALA A 148 4.52 -8.11 23.48
C ALA A 148 4.23 -6.85 24.28
N GLU A 149 4.89 -5.75 23.92
CA GLU A 149 4.86 -4.51 24.70
C GLU A 149 3.92 -3.46 24.11
N ILE A 150 3.60 -3.55 22.82
CA ILE A 150 2.54 -2.83 22.11
C ILE A 150 1.53 -3.87 21.65
N TYR A 151 0.23 -3.59 21.80
CA TYR A 151 -0.85 -4.44 21.31
C TYR A 151 -1.97 -3.58 20.69
N ILE A 152 -2.73 -4.18 19.77
CA ILE A 152 -3.82 -3.51 19.04
C ILE A 152 -5.12 -3.60 19.84
N THR A 153 -5.91 -2.53 19.86
CA THR A 153 -7.08 -2.38 20.75
C THR A 153 -8.44 -2.34 20.04
N ASN A 154 -8.47 -2.14 18.71
CA ASN A 154 -9.69 -2.10 17.89
C ASN A 154 -9.86 -3.36 17.02
N LEU A 155 -9.74 -4.55 17.63
CA LEU A 155 -10.08 -5.81 16.98
C LEU A 155 -11.38 -6.35 17.58
N ASN A 156 -12.26 -6.87 16.72
CA ASN A 156 -13.45 -7.60 17.13
C ASN A 156 -13.09 -8.87 17.93
N GLU A 157 -14.09 -9.50 18.56
CA GLU A 157 -13.89 -10.67 19.43
C GLU A 157 -13.17 -11.83 18.71
N ILE A 158 -13.52 -12.08 17.45
CA ILE A 158 -12.97 -13.16 16.61
C ILE A 158 -11.48 -12.92 16.35
N ASN A 159 -11.10 -11.70 16.01
CA ASN A 159 -9.73 -11.32 15.63
C ASN A 159 -8.87 -10.89 16.83
N ASN A 160 -9.45 -10.72 18.02
CA ASN A 160 -8.74 -10.41 19.27
C ASN A 160 -7.58 -11.41 19.56
N VAL A 161 -7.63 -12.62 19.00
CA VAL A 161 -6.55 -13.61 19.03
C VAL A 161 -5.22 -13.10 18.43
N TYR A 162 -5.22 -12.11 17.54
CA TYR A 162 -3.99 -11.58 16.91
C TYR A 162 -3.37 -10.39 17.68
N LYS A 163 -4.09 -9.79 18.63
CA LYS A 163 -3.84 -8.42 19.14
C LYS A 163 -2.41 -8.11 19.60
N ASN A 164 -1.72 -9.09 20.19
CA ASN A 164 -0.37 -8.93 20.72
C ASN A 164 0.73 -8.98 19.65
N ASN A 165 0.48 -9.66 18.53
CA ASN A 165 1.51 -9.97 17.52
C ASN A 165 1.15 -9.48 16.11
N LEU A 166 -0.02 -8.87 15.90
CA LEU A 166 -0.42 -8.33 14.58
C LEU A 166 0.64 -7.36 14.02
N ILE A 167 1.28 -6.58 14.88
CA ILE A 167 2.42 -5.71 14.53
C ILE A 167 3.59 -6.49 13.91
N MET A 168 3.89 -7.71 14.40
CA MET A 168 4.95 -8.55 13.81
C MET A 168 4.59 -9.00 12.39
N PHE A 169 3.33 -9.38 12.14
CA PHE A 169 2.86 -9.71 10.79
C PHE A 169 2.96 -8.49 9.85
N LEU A 170 2.54 -7.32 10.32
CA LEU A 170 2.60 -6.07 9.55
C LEU A 170 4.03 -5.65 9.23
N ASP A 171 4.99 -5.84 10.15
CA ASP A 171 6.41 -5.62 9.91
C ASP A 171 6.97 -6.51 8.77
N GLU A 172 6.58 -7.78 8.68
CA GLU A 172 7.03 -8.69 7.60
C GLU A 172 6.43 -8.37 6.23
N ILE A 173 5.19 -7.86 6.18
CA ILE A 173 4.54 -7.42 4.93
C ILE A 173 4.79 -5.93 4.61
N THR A 174 5.67 -5.26 5.36
CA THR A 174 6.07 -3.87 5.09
C THR A 174 7.22 -3.82 4.10
N TYR A 175 6.97 -3.27 2.91
CA TYR A 175 8.00 -3.10 1.90
C TYR A 175 8.78 -1.81 2.11
N LYS A 176 9.94 -1.92 2.79
CA LYS A 176 10.83 -0.77 3.03
C LYS A 176 11.46 -0.25 1.72
N THR A 177 10.86 0.76 1.11
CA THR A 177 11.54 1.63 0.15
C THR A 177 12.38 2.65 0.92
N ASN A 178 13.71 2.60 0.75
CA ASN A 178 14.59 3.66 1.28
C ASN A 178 14.32 5.05 0.64
N ASN A 179 13.54 5.08 -0.43
CA ASN A 179 13.18 6.26 -1.21
C ASN A 179 11.66 6.52 -1.20
N ILE A 180 11.00 6.44 -0.03
CA ILE A 180 9.75 7.19 0.13
C ILE A 180 10.14 8.66 0.05
N ASN A 181 9.86 9.28 -1.09
CA ASN A 181 10.23 10.65 -1.36
C ASN A 181 9.36 11.56 -0.50
N LEU A 182 9.86 11.94 0.70
CA LEU A 182 9.15 12.72 1.71
C LEU A 182 8.63 14.08 1.19
N ASN A 183 9.14 14.54 0.04
CA ASN A 183 8.59 15.67 -0.71
C ASN A 183 7.14 15.47 -1.17
N ASN A 184 6.61 14.23 -1.14
CA ASN A 184 5.18 13.96 -1.22
C ASN A 184 4.43 14.30 0.09
N TYR A 185 4.78 15.41 0.75
CA TYR A 185 4.04 16.00 1.87
C TYR A 185 2.56 16.29 1.51
N SER A 186 2.26 16.42 0.22
CA SER A 186 0.91 16.42 -0.32
C SER A 186 0.11 15.15 -0.02
N ILE A 187 0.70 13.95 -0.01
CA ILE A 187 0.01 12.71 0.38
C ILE A 187 -0.39 12.76 1.87
N PHE A 188 0.47 13.35 2.71
CA PHE A 188 0.17 13.53 4.13
C PHE A 188 -1.03 14.47 4.33
N ASN A 189 -1.16 15.54 3.55
CA ASN A 189 -2.29 16.47 3.66
C ASN A 189 -3.57 16.00 2.92
N LEU A 190 -3.47 15.29 1.79
CA LEU A 190 -4.62 14.93 0.95
C LEU A 190 -5.50 13.81 1.52
N ASN A 191 -5.00 13.00 2.46
CA ASN A 191 -5.75 11.89 3.09
C ASN A 191 -5.95 12.09 4.61
N HIS A 192 -6.04 13.35 5.06
CA HIS A 192 -6.52 13.70 6.41
C HIS A 192 -8.04 13.62 6.58
N ASN A 193 -8.78 13.14 5.56
CA ASN A 193 -10.15 12.67 5.77
C ASN A 193 -10.15 11.55 6.83
N ASN A 194 -11.11 11.62 7.76
CA ASN A 194 -11.27 10.64 8.85
C ASN A 194 -11.69 9.24 8.36
N THR A 195 -11.91 9.04 7.06
CA THR A 195 -12.21 7.73 6.46
C THR A 195 -10.98 6.82 6.51
N TYR A 196 -11.13 5.74 7.28
CA TYR A 196 -10.25 4.58 7.32
C TYR A 196 -11.10 3.31 7.35
N ASN A 197 -10.48 2.18 7.02
CA ASN A 197 -11.07 0.87 7.25
C ASN A 197 -10.48 0.26 8.52
N ASP A 198 -11.26 -0.52 9.27
CA ASP A 198 -10.75 -1.20 10.47
C ASP A 198 -9.83 -2.38 10.12
N MET A 199 -8.90 -2.71 11.02
CA MET A 199 -7.97 -3.82 10.84
C MET A 199 -8.68 -5.17 10.65
N ASP A 200 -9.87 -5.34 11.22
CA ASP A 200 -10.71 -6.53 11.02
C ASP A 200 -11.04 -6.75 9.54
N GLN A 201 -11.39 -5.69 8.80
CA GLN A 201 -11.66 -5.77 7.36
C GLN A 201 -10.41 -6.12 6.54
N PHE A 202 -9.21 -5.81 7.04
CA PHE A 202 -7.97 -6.27 6.41
C PHE A 202 -7.75 -7.76 6.66
N ILE A 203 -7.97 -8.24 7.89
CA ILE A 203 -7.87 -9.65 8.26
C ILE A 203 -8.87 -10.50 7.45
N GLU A 204 -10.14 -10.07 7.38
CA GLU A 204 -11.19 -10.70 6.56
C GLU A 204 -10.83 -10.75 5.07
N PHE A 205 -10.22 -9.69 4.54
CA PHE A 205 -9.74 -9.67 3.16
C PHE A 205 -8.61 -10.69 2.90
N LEU A 206 -7.73 -10.94 3.87
CA LEU A 206 -6.73 -12.01 3.78
C LEU A 206 -7.37 -13.40 3.91
N ASP A 207 -8.35 -13.54 4.81
CA ASP A 207 -9.00 -14.81 5.10
C ASP A 207 -9.90 -15.32 3.97
N ASN A 208 -10.60 -14.42 3.27
CA ASN A 208 -11.53 -14.73 2.18
C ASN A 208 -10.85 -14.85 0.80
N ASN A 209 -9.57 -14.48 0.68
CA ASN A 209 -8.86 -14.48 -0.60
C ASN A 209 -7.93 -15.69 -0.75
N THR A 210 -8.36 -16.68 -1.55
CA THR A 210 -7.62 -17.94 -1.76
C THR A 210 -6.21 -17.76 -2.33
N ILE A 211 -5.95 -16.68 -3.06
CA ILE A 211 -4.61 -16.32 -3.57
C ILE A 211 -3.65 -15.95 -2.41
N LEU A 212 -4.19 -15.43 -1.31
CA LEU A 212 -3.46 -14.92 -0.16
C LEU A 212 -3.26 -15.97 0.94
N LYS A 213 -3.41 -17.27 0.63
CA LYS A 213 -3.22 -18.38 1.59
C LYS A 213 -1.89 -18.30 2.38
N SER A 214 -0.80 -17.85 1.75
CA SER A 214 0.48 -17.64 2.46
C SER A 214 0.43 -16.48 3.46
N TYR A 215 -0.29 -15.40 3.17
CA TYR A 215 -0.49 -14.29 4.11
C TYR A 215 -1.35 -14.74 5.29
N LYS A 216 -2.43 -15.48 5.03
CA LYS A 216 -3.26 -16.11 6.06
C LYS A 216 -2.42 -17.02 6.96
N LEU A 217 -1.58 -17.88 6.38
CA LEU A 217 -0.68 -18.75 7.15
C LEU A 217 0.36 -17.97 7.97
N LEU A 218 0.92 -16.88 7.43
CA LEU A 218 1.83 -16.00 8.14
C LEU A 218 1.12 -15.29 9.32
N LEU A 219 -0.12 -14.84 9.12
CA LEU A 219 -0.96 -14.23 10.13
C LEU A 219 -1.40 -15.26 11.21
N ASP A 220 -1.74 -16.49 10.81
CA ASP A 220 -2.08 -17.60 11.71
C ASP A 220 -0.96 -17.88 12.72
N PHE A 221 0.31 -17.83 12.28
CA PHE A 221 1.46 -17.94 13.18
C PHE A 221 1.56 -16.83 14.24
N THR A 222 0.78 -15.75 14.15
CA THR A 222 0.73 -14.69 15.16
C THR A 222 -0.34 -14.90 16.24
N LYS A 223 -1.33 -15.79 16.03
CA LYS A 223 -2.43 -16.07 16.96
C LYS A 223 -1.95 -16.42 18.36
N LEU A 224 -2.59 -15.84 19.39
CA LEU A 224 -2.36 -16.17 20.80
C LEU A 224 -2.67 -17.64 21.12
N THR A 225 -3.67 -18.23 20.46
CA THR A 225 -4.04 -19.64 20.63
C THR A 225 -2.99 -20.62 20.12
N THR A 226 -2.11 -20.19 19.20
CA THR A 226 -1.00 -21.04 18.72
C THR A 226 0.17 -21.07 19.71
N TYR A 227 0.17 -20.27 20.77
CA TYR A 227 1.19 -20.32 21.82
C TYR A 227 0.79 -21.31 22.92
N ASN A 228 1.53 -22.41 23.03
CA ASN A 228 1.39 -23.34 24.15
C ASN A 228 2.52 -23.14 25.17
N LYS A 229 2.16 -22.83 26.42
CA LYS A 229 3.14 -22.69 27.54
C LYS A 229 4.02 -23.93 27.76
N LYS A 230 3.59 -25.11 27.29
CA LYS A 230 4.28 -26.40 27.41
C LYS A 230 4.98 -26.86 26.12
N GLU A 231 5.15 -25.98 25.11
CA GLU A 231 5.83 -26.31 23.84
C GLU A 231 7.25 -26.86 24.07
N ASN A 232 7.55 -27.99 23.41
CA ASN A 232 8.94 -28.45 23.30
C ASN A 232 9.71 -27.50 22.36
N ILE A 233 10.99 -27.24 22.65
CA ILE A 233 11.87 -26.36 21.88
C ILE A 233 11.91 -26.69 20.37
N VAL A 234 11.66 -27.95 19.99
CA VAL A 234 11.56 -28.40 18.59
C VAL A 234 10.34 -27.80 17.88
N GLN A 235 9.17 -27.80 18.52
CA GLN A 235 7.93 -27.25 17.93
C GLN A 235 8.05 -25.75 17.70
N TYR A 236 8.58 -25.03 18.69
CA TYR A 236 8.90 -23.61 18.57
C TYR A 236 9.88 -23.31 17.42
N LYS A 237 10.96 -24.09 17.30
CA LYS A 237 11.94 -23.95 16.19
C LYS A 237 11.26 -24.14 14.83
N ASN A 238 10.45 -25.18 14.66
CA ASN A 238 9.75 -25.47 13.41
C ASN A 238 8.76 -24.35 13.04
N ARG A 239 7.99 -23.85 14.02
CA ARG A 239 7.09 -22.69 13.82
C ARG A 239 7.86 -21.45 13.38
N LYS A 240 9.01 -21.16 14.01
CA LYS A 240 9.88 -20.03 13.64
C LYS A 240 10.40 -20.16 12.21
N ILE A 241 10.91 -21.34 11.83
CA ILE A 241 11.40 -21.63 10.48
C ILE A 241 10.29 -21.45 9.44
N ASN A 242 9.08 -21.95 9.73
CA ASN A 242 7.93 -21.80 8.85
C ASN A 242 7.51 -20.33 8.68
N PHE A 243 7.52 -19.55 9.75
CA PHE A 243 7.25 -18.11 9.68
C PHE A 243 8.30 -17.36 8.83
N GLU A 244 9.59 -17.60 9.08
CA GLU A 244 10.69 -16.98 8.32
C GLU A 244 10.65 -17.37 6.83
N SER A 245 10.28 -18.62 6.52
CA SER A 245 10.05 -19.11 5.16
C SER A 245 8.87 -18.42 4.48
N GLN A 246 7.71 -18.34 5.13
CA GLN A 246 6.53 -17.67 4.56
C GLN A 246 6.75 -16.15 4.39
N SER A 247 7.41 -15.48 5.34
CA SER A 247 7.78 -14.06 5.19
C SER A 247 8.70 -13.86 3.98
N SER A 248 9.76 -14.68 3.85
CA SER A 248 10.70 -14.59 2.73
C SER A 248 10.01 -14.77 1.38
N PHE A 249 9.12 -15.76 1.25
CA PHE A 249 8.30 -16.00 0.07
C PHE A 249 7.37 -14.81 -0.25
N ILE A 250 6.70 -14.24 0.76
CA ILE A 250 5.83 -13.08 0.60
C ILE A 250 6.63 -11.85 0.13
N LEU A 251 7.78 -11.57 0.75
CA LEU A 251 8.66 -10.47 0.37
C LEU A 251 9.22 -10.64 -1.05
N GLU A 252 9.50 -11.86 -1.50
CA GLU A 252 9.90 -12.16 -2.87
C GLU A 252 8.77 -11.91 -3.88
N LYS A 253 7.53 -12.32 -3.54
CA LYS A 253 6.34 -12.03 -4.36
C LYS A 253 6.04 -10.53 -4.45
N ILE A 254 6.27 -9.77 -3.37
CA ILE A 254 6.15 -8.30 -3.38
C ILE A 254 7.23 -7.68 -4.28
N LYS A 255 8.49 -8.11 -4.15
CA LYS A 255 9.63 -7.62 -4.95
C LYS A 255 9.44 -7.88 -6.44
N SER A 256 9.10 -9.11 -6.82
CA SER A 256 8.90 -9.51 -8.21
C SER A 256 7.73 -8.74 -8.84
N ASN A 257 6.59 -8.62 -8.13
CA ASN A 257 5.46 -7.84 -8.61
C ASN A 257 5.82 -6.34 -8.80
N LYS A 258 6.54 -5.71 -7.86
CA LYS A 258 7.04 -4.33 -8.04
C LYS A 258 7.98 -4.15 -9.24
N PHE A 259 8.79 -5.16 -9.55
CA PHE A 259 9.66 -5.16 -10.71
C PHE A 259 8.88 -5.32 -12.02
N ASP A 260 7.86 -6.20 -12.01
CA ASP A 260 6.93 -6.39 -13.13
C ASP A 260 6.18 -5.10 -13.44
N ILE A 261 5.65 -4.36 -12.45
CA ILE A 261 4.98 -3.06 -12.67
C ILE A 261 5.90 -2.09 -13.42
N LYS A 262 7.15 -1.91 -12.97
CA LYS A 262 8.10 -0.99 -13.59
C LYS A 262 8.43 -1.38 -15.04
N THR A 263 8.43 -2.67 -15.33
CA THR A 263 8.66 -3.20 -16.68
C THR A 263 7.43 -3.01 -17.56
N ILE A 264 6.24 -3.31 -17.04
CA ILE A 264 4.95 -3.06 -17.67
C ILE A 264 4.81 -1.57 -17.99
N ASP A 265 5.10 -0.66 -17.07
CA ASP A 265 4.99 0.79 -17.29
C ASP A 265 5.95 1.31 -18.35
N LYS A 266 7.17 0.75 -18.43
CA LYS A 266 8.11 1.03 -19.54
C LYS A 266 7.56 0.53 -20.87
N ALA A 267 7.01 -0.69 -20.91
CA ALA A 267 6.40 -1.25 -22.13
C ALA A 267 5.17 -0.44 -22.58
N ILE A 268 4.27 -0.09 -21.66
CA ILE A 268 3.13 0.80 -21.88
C ILE A 268 3.59 2.14 -22.45
N SER A 269 4.62 2.75 -21.86
CA SER A 269 5.16 4.04 -22.32
C SER A 269 5.75 3.95 -23.73
N LYS A 270 6.45 2.84 -24.05
CA LYS A 270 6.97 2.55 -25.38
C LYS A 270 5.86 2.40 -26.41
N GLU A 271 4.75 1.72 -26.09
CA GLU A 271 3.59 1.62 -26.97
C GLU A 271 2.86 2.95 -27.16
N ARG A 272 2.65 3.73 -26.08
CA ARG A 272 2.07 5.08 -26.18
C ARG A 272 2.91 5.99 -27.07
N ALA A 273 4.24 5.91 -27.00
CA ALA A 273 5.13 6.69 -27.86
C ALA A 273 4.92 6.39 -29.36
N LYS A 274 4.56 5.15 -29.74
CA LYS A 274 4.22 4.81 -31.15
C LYS A 274 2.97 5.53 -31.67
N LEU A 275 2.10 6.04 -30.79
CA LEU A 275 0.93 6.82 -31.19
C LEU A 275 1.25 8.28 -31.49
N ALA A 276 2.37 8.82 -31.00
CA ALA A 276 2.67 10.27 -31.08
C ALA A 276 2.51 10.80 -32.52
N ASN A 277 3.17 10.13 -33.47
CA ASN A 277 3.22 10.54 -34.87
C ASN A 277 2.08 9.96 -35.74
N LYS A 278 1.14 9.18 -35.18
CA LYS A 278 -0.01 8.67 -35.95
C LYS A 278 -1.10 9.73 -36.03
N SER A 279 -1.57 10.04 -37.25
CA SER A 279 -2.84 10.74 -37.43
C SER A 279 -3.99 9.77 -37.14
N ILE A 280 -4.92 10.18 -36.28
CA ILE A 280 -6.06 9.37 -35.83
C ILE A 280 -7.28 10.26 -35.86
N ILE A 281 -8.06 10.16 -36.94
CA ILE A 281 -9.25 10.99 -37.16
C ILE A 281 -10.46 10.06 -37.16
N VAL A 282 -11.10 9.96 -35.99
CA VAL A 282 -12.37 9.26 -35.79
C VAL A 282 -13.52 10.26 -35.85
N PHE A 283 -13.35 11.40 -35.19
CA PHE A 283 -14.22 12.56 -35.26
C PHE A 283 -13.51 13.68 -36.04
N GLU A 284 -14.29 14.53 -36.69
CA GLU A 284 -13.75 15.69 -37.41
C GLU A 284 -13.29 16.75 -36.41
N GLU A 285 -12.07 17.26 -36.60
CA GLU A 285 -11.48 18.25 -35.70
C GLU A 285 -11.97 19.66 -36.03
N ILE A 286 -12.16 20.48 -35.00
CA ILE A 286 -12.63 21.87 -35.11
C ILE A 286 -11.52 22.77 -34.58
N ASN A 287 -11.12 23.78 -35.38
CA ASN A 287 -9.99 24.68 -35.08
C ASN A 287 -10.05 25.42 -33.73
N LYS A 288 -11.21 25.42 -33.04
CA LYS A 288 -11.42 26.05 -31.74
C LYS A 288 -10.97 25.19 -30.55
N TYR A 289 -10.77 23.88 -30.72
CA TYR A 289 -10.50 22.94 -29.63
C TYR A 289 -9.14 22.22 -29.76
N SER A 290 -8.51 21.95 -28.62
CA SER A 290 -7.37 21.02 -28.53
C SER A 290 -7.87 19.57 -28.47
N TYR A 291 -7.34 18.72 -29.35
CA TYR A 291 -7.69 17.30 -29.41
C TYR A 291 -6.61 16.41 -28.81
N GLU A 292 -7.05 15.36 -28.13
CA GLU A 292 -6.21 14.38 -27.46
C GLU A 292 -6.56 12.95 -27.86
N LYS A 293 -5.58 12.06 -27.77
CA LYS A 293 -5.70 10.64 -28.09
C LYS A 293 -6.21 9.87 -26.87
N ALA A 294 -7.53 9.73 -26.79
CA ALA A 294 -8.23 9.01 -25.74
C ALA A 294 -8.27 7.51 -26.02
N HIS A 295 -7.95 6.67 -25.02
CA HIS A 295 -8.03 5.21 -25.13
C HIS A 295 -9.44 4.72 -24.79
N ILE A 296 -10.08 3.97 -25.70
CA ILE A 296 -11.42 3.39 -25.49
C ILE A 296 -11.35 2.33 -24.37
N LEU A 297 -10.40 1.40 -24.45
CA LEU A 297 -10.07 0.50 -23.36
C LEU A 297 -8.95 1.12 -22.53
N ASP A 298 -9.27 1.51 -21.28
CA ASP A 298 -8.35 2.26 -20.42
C ASP A 298 -6.97 1.60 -20.28
N VAL A 299 -5.92 2.42 -20.34
CA VAL A 299 -4.54 2.01 -20.00
C VAL A 299 -4.47 1.43 -18.57
N LYS A 300 -5.36 1.85 -17.65
CA LYS A 300 -5.52 1.27 -16.31
C LYS A 300 -5.92 -0.21 -16.36
N PHE A 301 -6.89 -0.58 -17.19
CA PHE A 301 -7.31 -1.97 -17.35
C PHE A 301 -6.26 -2.79 -18.09
N ILE A 302 -5.62 -2.22 -19.13
CA ILE A 302 -4.55 -2.90 -19.86
C ILE A 302 -3.37 -3.21 -18.93
N ARG A 303 -2.93 -2.24 -18.10
CA ARG A 303 -1.89 -2.44 -17.06
C ARG A 303 -2.26 -3.60 -16.12
N SER A 304 -3.47 -3.59 -15.57
CA SER A 304 -3.96 -4.65 -14.68
C SER A 304 -3.92 -6.03 -15.37
N LYS A 305 -4.33 -6.10 -16.64
CA LYS A 305 -4.33 -7.37 -17.39
C LYS A 305 -2.92 -7.88 -17.71
N LEU A 306 -1.97 -6.99 -18.00
CA LEU A 306 -0.55 -7.35 -18.16
C LEU A 306 0.04 -7.89 -16.85
N GLN A 307 -0.30 -7.30 -15.70
CA GLN A 307 0.09 -7.80 -14.38
C GLN A 307 -0.47 -9.20 -14.09
N GLU A 308 -1.76 -9.44 -14.40
CA GLU A 308 -2.37 -10.78 -14.26
C GLU A 308 -1.63 -11.84 -15.09
N ILE A 309 -1.26 -11.52 -16.34
CA ILE A 309 -0.56 -12.44 -17.26
C ILE A 309 0.85 -12.72 -16.76
N ALA A 310 1.64 -11.67 -16.46
CA ALA A 310 2.99 -11.79 -15.92
C ALA A 310 3.02 -12.70 -14.68
N LEU A 311 2.12 -12.46 -13.73
CA LEU A 311 2.07 -13.26 -12.51
C LEU A 311 1.60 -14.70 -12.75
N SER A 312 0.66 -14.92 -13.67
CA SER A 312 0.21 -16.26 -14.07
C SER A 312 1.34 -17.09 -14.68
N LEU A 313 2.24 -16.44 -15.44
CA LEU A 313 3.44 -17.07 -15.98
C LEU A 313 4.46 -17.37 -14.87
N ARG A 314 4.81 -16.40 -14.02
CA ARG A 314 5.75 -16.60 -12.88
C ARG A 314 5.33 -17.66 -11.88
N ASN A 315 4.03 -17.84 -11.67
CA ASN A 315 3.51 -18.87 -10.77
C ASN A 315 3.54 -20.29 -11.41
N LYS A 316 3.70 -20.40 -12.73
CA LYS A 316 3.88 -21.67 -13.44
C LYS A 316 5.34 -21.98 -13.74
N LEU A 317 6.14 -20.94 -13.98
CA LEU A 317 7.54 -20.99 -14.39
C LEU A 317 8.34 -20.07 -13.47
N SER A 318 8.92 -20.64 -12.41
CA SER A 318 9.61 -19.88 -11.36
C SER A 318 10.82 -19.09 -11.87
N SER A 319 11.46 -19.54 -12.95
CA SER A 319 12.65 -18.94 -13.56
C SER A 319 12.37 -18.04 -14.77
N ILE A 320 11.11 -17.75 -15.12
CA ILE A 320 10.79 -16.97 -16.32
C ILE A 320 11.29 -15.50 -16.20
N THR A 321 11.95 -15.03 -17.25
CA THR A 321 12.47 -13.67 -17.37
C THR A 321 11.37 -12.65 -17.73
N ASN A 322 11.68 -11.36 -17.61
CA ASN A 322 10.77 -10.28 -18.07
C ASN A 322 10.58 -10.31 -19.59
N GLU A 323 11.62 -10.72 -20.29
CA GLU A 323 11.73 -10.80 -21.72
C GLU A 323 10.81 -11.92 -22.22
N GLU A 324 10.90 -13.13 -21.65
CA GLU A 324 9.98 -14.24 -21.95
C GLU A 324 8.51 -13.92 -21.59
N ILE A 325 8.25 -13.18 -20.50
CA ILE A 325 6.90 -12.68 -20.19
C ILE A 325 6.39 -11.74 -21.29
N GLN A 326 7.23 -10.80 -21.74
CA GLN A 326 6.89 -9.86 -22.82
C GLN A 326 6.77 -10.53 -24.18
N GLU A 327 7.44 -11.66 -24.39
CA GLU A 327 7.33 -12.48 -25.60
C GLU A 327 6.05 -13.34 -25.62
N ASN A 328 5.37 -13.53 -24.48
CA ASN A 328 4.14 -14.31 -24.42
C ASN A 328 3.02 -13.71 -25.31
N TYR A 329 2.37 -14.55 -26.12
CA TYR A 329 1.38 -14.10 -27.09
C TYR A 329 0.23 -13.27 -26.49
N LYS A 330 -0.31 -13.68 -25.33
CA LYS A 330 -1.40 -12.95 -24.64
C LYS A 330 -0.90 -11.61 -24.10
N TYR A 331 0.33 -11.58 -23.60
CA TYR A 331 0.94 -10.34 -23.10
C TYR A 331 1.13 -9.36 -24.26
N LYS A 332 1.68 -9.82 -25.40
CA LYS A 332 1.84 -9.00 -26.61
C LYS A 332 0.52 -8.49 -27.17
N GLU A 333 -0.48 -9.35 -27.27
CA GLU A 333 -1.83 -8.99 -27.76
C GLU A 333 -2.44 -7.85 -26.93
N ILE A 334 -2.43 -8.00 -25.60
CA ILE A 334 -2.94 -6.99 -24.67
C ILE A 334 -2.08 -5.71 -24.69
N LEU A 335 -0.75 -5.82 -24.74
CA LEU A 335 0.15 -4.66 -24.78
C LEU A 335 -0.05 -3.86 -26.08
N ASN A 336 -0.16 -4.54 -27.22
CA ASN A 336 -0.33 -3.91 -28.54
C ASN A 336 -1.66 -3.15 -28.66
N SER A 337 -2.68 -3.45 -27.84
CA SER A 337 -3.92 -2.65 -27.79
C SER A 337 -3.70 -1.18 -27.42
N ILE A 338 -2.54 -0.83 -26.83
CA ILE A 338 -2.19 0.55 -26.46
C ILE A 338 -1.78 1.38 -27.68
N SER A 339 -1.13 0.77 -28.67
CA SER A 339 -0.65 1.45 -29.89
C SER A 339 -1.54 1.20 -31.12
N ASP A 340 -2.64 0.47 -30.92
CA ASP A 340 -3.68 0.17 -31.88
C ASP A 340 -4.57 1.40 -32.13
N VAL A 341 -4.69 1.83 -33.39
CA VAL A 341 -5.51 2.98 -33.78
C VAL A 341 -6.99 2.74 -33.55
N GLU A 342 -7.45 1.48 -33.56
CA GLU A 342 -8.85 1.13 -33.32
C GLU A 342 -9.24 1.24 -31.84
N ASN A 343 -8.26 1.31 -30.93
CA ASN A 343 -8.49 1.60 -29.51
C ASN A 343 -8.47 3.11 -29.19
N ILE A 344 -8.29 3.99 -30.19
CA ILE A 344 -8.13 5.43 -29.96
C ILE A 344 -9.28 6.23 -30.57
N LEU A 345 -9.70 7.26 -29.84
CA LEU A 345 -10.54 8.36 -30.29
C LEU A 345 -9.74 9.66 -30.23
N ASN A 346 -9.93 10.58 -31.18
CA ASN A 346 -9.49 11.96 -31.05
C ASN A 346 -10.62 12.78 -30.41
N LEU A 347 -10.55 13.02 -29.10
CA LEU A 347 -11.55 13.77 -28.34
C LEU A 347 -11.00 15.16 -27.98
N PRO A 348 -11.83 16.22 -27.97
CA PRO A 348 -11.45 17.48 -27.33
C PRO A 348 -11.05 17.25 -25.87
N THR A 349 -10.05 17.97 -25.34
CA THR A 349 -9.50 17.76 -23.99
C THR A 349 -10.58 17.63 -22.89
N GLN A 350 -11.60 18.50 -22.90
CA GLN A 350 -12.72 18.45 -21.94
C GLN A 350 -13.59 17.20 -22.08
N ILE A 351 -13.83 16.74 -23.32
CA ILE A 351 -14.59 15.52 -23.61
C ILE A 351 -13.78 14.27 -23.23
N HIS A 352 -12.44 14.31 -23.40
CA HIS A 352 -11.53 13.26 -22.95
C HIS A 352 -11.60 13.09 -21.42
N ASP A 353 -11.53 14.19 -20.65
CA ASP A 353 -11.67 14.16 -19.19
C ASP A 353 -13.01 13.55 -18.74
N TRP A 354 -14.12 13.89 -19.39
CA TRP A 354 -15.45 13.33 -19.10
C TRP A 354 -15.55 11.84 -19.44
N PHE A 355 -14.98 11.44 -20.58
CA PHE A 355 -14.93 10.04 -20.99
C PHE A 355 -14.12 9.22 -19.98
N ASP A 356 -12.93 9.69 -19.60
CA ASP A 356 -12.07 9.02 -18.61
C ASP A 356 -12.76 8.90 -17.24
N LYS A 357 -13.53 9.91 -16.81
CA LYS A 357 -14.34 9.88 -15.57
C LYS A 357 -15.56 8.96 -15.60
N ASN A 358 -15.91 8.37 -16.75
CA ASN A 358 -17.09 7.52 -16.97
C ASN A 358 -18.44 8.26 -17.01
N TYR A 359 -18.45 9.55 -17.30
CA TYR A 359 -19.68 10.33 -17.40
C TYR A 359 -20.55 9.93 -18.60
N PHE A 360 -19.91 9.36 -19.63
CA PHE A 360 -20.54 8.77 -20.79
C PHE A 360 -19.70 7.63 -21.37
N THR A 361 -20.30 6.86 -22.26
CA THR A 361 -19.62 5.85 -23.10
C THR A 361 -20.23 5.80 -24.50
N TYR A 362 -19.79 4.84 -25.31
CA TYR A 362 -20.41 4.49 -26.59
C TYR A 362 -21.05 3.09 -26.52
N ASN A 363 -22.08 2.86 -27.34
CA ASN A 363 -22.64 1.52 -27.56
C ASN A 363 -22.01 0.82 -28.78
N LYS A 364 -22.41 -0.43 -29.06
CA LYS A 364 -21.92 -1.21 -30.23
C LYS A 364 -22.21 -0.60 -31.61
N LYS A 365 -23.09 0.40 -31.69
CA LYS A 365 -23.40 1.19 -32.90
C LYS A 365 -22.63 2.53 -32.92
N GLY A 366 -21.72 2.76 -31.98
CA GLY A 366 -20.94 3.99 -31.84
C GLY A 366 -21.73 5.20 -31.37
N GLN A 367 -22.96 5.00 -30.87
CA GLN A 367 -23.79 6.09 -30.34
C GLN A 367 -23.36 6.41 -28.91
N TYR A 368 -23.25 7.69 -28.60
CA TYR A 368 -23.06 8.22 -27.24
C TYR A 368 -24.17 7.76 -26.29
N VAL A 369 -23.80 7.40 -25.06
CA VAL A 369 -24.72 7.05 -23.97
C VAL A 369 -24.26 7.73 -22.68
N LYS A 370 -25.11 8.61 -22.12
CA LYS A 370 -24.90 9.29 -20.83
C LYS A 370 -25.04 8.28 -19.69
N LEU A 371 -24.16 8.35 -18.69
CA LEU A 371 -24.12 7.40 -17.57
C LEU A 371 -24.41 8.05 -16.21
N GLU A 372 -24.02 9.32 -16.01
CA GLU A 372 -24.37 10.08 -14.80
C GLU A 372 -25.43 11.14 -15.10
N SER A 373 -26.46 11.24 -14.26
CA SER A 373 -27.60 12.16 -14.44
C SER A 373 -27.29 13.60 -14.01
N GLU A 374 -26.50 13.78 -12.94
CA GLU A 374 -26.29 15.08 -12.26
C GLU A 374 -25.37 16.06 -13.01
N ILE A 375 -24.74 15.60 -14.09
CA ILE A 375 -23.94 16.50 -14.93
C ILE A 375 -24.89 17.16 -15.91
N ASP A 376 -25.19 18.44 -15.65
CA ASP A 376 -25.50 19.40 -16.70
C ASP A 376 -24.26 19.55 -17.58
N ILE A 377 -24.12 18.58 -18.48
CA ILE A 377 -23.34 18.71 -19.69
C ILE A 377 -24.12 19.75 -20.49
N ASP A 378 -23.69 21.01 -20.40
CA ASP A 378 -24.36 22.15 -21.05
C ASP A 378 -24.67 21.78 -22.50
N LEU A 379 -25.96 21.68 -22.83
CA LEU A 379 -26.42 21.02 -24.06
C LEU A 379 -26.22 21.88 -25.32
N ASP A 380 -25.58 23.04 -25.19
CA ASP A 380 -24.85 23.81 -26.24
C ASP A 380 -23.73 23.00 -26.91
N ILE A 381 -23.59 21.75 -26.49
CA ILE A 381 -22.92 20.63 -27.13
C ILE A 381 -23.51 20.21 -28.50
N GLU A 382 -24.31 21.01 -29.20
CA GLU A 382 -24.63 20.78 -30.62
C GLU A 382 -23.37 20.70 -31.51
N GLU A 383 -22.24 21.27 -31.05
CA GLU A 383 -20.87 20.98 -31.52
C GLU A 383 -20.40 19.52 -31.25
N LEU A 384 -21.28 18.58 -30.88
CA LEU A 384 -20.94 17.17 -30.62
C LEU A 384 -20.68 16.38 -31.89
N LYS A 385 -19.62 16.77 -32.59
CA LYS A 385 -18.95 15.91 -33.59
C LYS A 385 -18.47 14.58 -33.00
N CYS A 386 -18.44 14.45 -31.66
CA CYS A 386 -18.12 13.23 -30.92
C CYS A 386 -19.34 12.38 -30.48
N SER A 387 -20.58 12.78 -30.77
CA SER A 387 -21.80 12.03 -30.35
C SER A 387 -21.99 10.69 -31.06
N LEU A 388 -21.47 10.55 -32.28
CA LEU A 388 -21.62 9.35 -33.10
C LEU A 388 -20.30 8.99 -33.78
N ILE A 389 -19.74 7.84 -33.45
CA ILE A 389 -18.66 7.25 -34.24
C ILE A 389 -19.27 6.79 -35.57
N GLN A 390 -18.85 7.41 -36.67
CA GLN A 390 -19.38 7.09 -38.00
C GLN A 390 -19.18 5.62 -38.37
N LYS A 391 -20.11 5.03 -39.14
CA LYS A 391 -20.06 3.60 -39.50
C LYS A 391 -18.77 3.20 -40.22
N SER A 392 -18.21 4.08 -41.05
CA SER A 392 -16.89 3.91 -41.71
C SER A 392 -15.70 3.89 -40.73
N LYS A 393 -15.91 4.35 -39.50
CA LYS A 393 -14.94 4.32 -38.39
C LYS A 393 -15.30 3.27 -37.33
N LEU A 394 -16.40 2.51 -37.47
CA LEU A 394 -16.78 1.41 -36.57
C LEU A 394 -16.26 0.06 -37.11
N SER A 395 -14.95 -0.17 -37.01
CA SER A 395 -14.42 -1.50 -37.29
C SER A 395 -14.89 -2.50 -36.21
N PRO A 396 -14.92 -3.81 -36.51
CA PRO A 396 -15.18 -4.85 -35.51
C PRO A 396 -14.23 -4.77 -34.31
N ARG A 397 -13.02 -4.24 -34.51
CA ARG A 397 -11.98 -4.10 -33.49
C ARG A 397 -12.20 -2.88 -32.59
N ARG A 398 -12.68 -1.76 -33.13
CA ARG A 398 -13.14 -0.61 -32.33
C ARG A 398 -14.39 -0.98 -31.51
N ILE A 399 -15.33 -1.71 -32.10
CA ILE A 399 -16.50 -2.26 -31.39
C ILE A 399 -16.08 -3.18 -30.25
N TYR A 400 -15.09 -4.05 -30.46
CA TYR A 400 -14.52 -4.88 -29.38
C TYR A 400 -14.01 -4.05 -28.20
N TYR A 401 -13.24 -2.97 -28.45
CA TYR A 401 -12.75 -2.11 -27.36
C TYR A 401 -13.87 -1.39 -26.61
N ILE A 402 -14.92 -0.92 -27.32
CA ILE A 402 -16.11 -0.33 -26.70
C ILE A 402 -16.80 -1.33 -25.76
N LEU A 403 -17.04 -2.56 -26.23
CA LEU A 403 -17.66 -3.62 -25.43
C LEU A 403 -16.80 -4.00 -24.22
N GLN A 404 -15.47 -4.07 -24.38
CA GLN A 404 -14.56 -4.32 -23.25
C GLN A 404 -14.57 -3.16 -22.23
N ARG A 405 -14.69 -1.89 -22.66
CA ARG A 405 -14.86 -0.74 -21.74
C ARG A 405 -16.12 -0.89 -20.91
N ASN A 406 -17.27 -1.08 -21.56
CA ASN A 406 -18.56 -1.15 -20.89
C ASN A 406 -18.61 -2.31 -19.89
N LEU A 407 -18.14 -3.50 -20.30
CA LEU A 407 -18.02 -4.67 -19.42
C LEU A 407 -17.08 -4.43 -18.22
N LYS A 408 -16.01 -3.63 -18.37
CA LYS A 408 -15.04 -3.36 -17.29
C LYS A 408 -15.44 -2.24 -16.35
N ARG A 409 -16.30 -1.33 -16.80
CA ARG A 409 -16.84 -0.22 -15.99
C ARG A 409 -18.25 -0.50 -15.47
N ASN A 410 -18.83 -1.67 -15.78
CA ASN A 410 -20.21 -2.07 -15.46
C ASN A 410 -21.26 -1.12 -16.06
N ASN A 411 -21.01 -0.61 -17.27
CA ASN A 411 -21.95 0.23 -18.01
C ASN A 411 -22.98 -0.68 -18.71
N ASP A 412 -24.27 -0.48 -18.44
CA ASP A 412 -25.38 -1.25 -19.05
C ASP A 412 -25.76 -0.67 -20.43
N VAL A 413 -24.95 -0.98 -21.46
CA VAL A 413 -24.93 -0.27 -22.78
C VAL A 413 -24.56 -1.16 -23.98
#